data_AF-A0A3D9D1S1-F1
#
_entry.id   AF-A0A3D9D1S1-F1
#
_cell.length_a   1.000
_cell.length_b   1.000
_cell.length_c   1.000
_cell.angle_alpha   90.00
_cell.angle_beta   90.00
_cell.angle_gamma   90.00
#
_symmetry.space_group_name_H-M   'P 1'
#
loop_
_entity.id
_entity.type
_entity.pdbx_description
1 polymer ?
#
loop_
_entity_poly.entity_id
_entity_poly.type
_entity_poly.pdbx_seq_one_letter_code
_entity_poly.pdbx_strand_id
1 'polypeptide(L)'
;MKISRENLSYLFYWVIIFIVAGSMIVYGLAKPLQFQRFDGADNPNLSEGHKLMWTFYSYSLAYPIIIGVFEVLGGICLLMNRTRIFGCILLTIILSNIIIQNYVYDIIALNSAIYYQVLILIIMVFDYKKVKVIISNLFKSEKNNRNIVLIILAFLIAILFKFFETKIL
;
A
#
# COMPACT_ATOMS: atom_id res chain seq x y z
N MET A 1 -37.99 5.59 14.16
CA MET A 1 -37.03 6.47 13.44
C MET A 1 -36.99 6.02 11.98
N LYS A 2 -37.53 6.80 11.02
CA LYS A 2 -37.52 6.44 9.59
C LYS A 2 -36.11 6.66 9.04
N ILE A 3 -35.37 5.59 8.74
CA ILE A 3 -34.04 5.68 8.12
C ILE A 3 -34.25 6.06 6.64
N SER A 4 -33.75 7.23 6.23
CA SER A 4 -33.74 7.64 4.83
C SER A 4 -32.66 6.87 4.06
N ARG A 5 -32.80 6.76 2.73
CA ARG A 5 -31.82 6.10 1.85
C ARG A 5 -30.42 6.72 1.97
N GLU A 6 -30.36 8.03 2.19
CA GLU A 6 -29.11 8.77 2.39
C GLU A 6 -28.42 8.40 3.71
N ASN A 7 -29.18 8.29 4.80
CA ASN A 7 -28.66 7.86 6.10
C ASN A 7 -28.13 6.43 6.05
N LEU A 8 -28.80 5.54 5.29
CA LEU A 8 -28.36 4.16 5.09
C LEU A 8 -27.04 4.09 4.31
N SER A 9 -26.93 4.89 3.24
CA SER A 9 -25.70 5.00 2.44
C SER A 9 -24.52 5.51 3.26
N TYR A 10 -24.74 6.55 4.08
CA TYR A 10 -23.74 7.10 4.99
C TYR A 10 -23.31 6.10 6.07
N LEU A 11 -24.25 5.36 6.64
CA LEU A 11 -23.96 4.29 7.59
C LEU A 11 -23.10 3.20 6.95
N PHE A 12 -23.50 2.70 5.78
CA PHE A 12 -22.75 1.69 5.03
C PHE A 12 -21.31 2.14 4.73
N TYR A 13 -21.14 3.38 4.30
CA TYR A 13 -19.84 3.98 4.05
C TYR A 13 -18.92 3.95 5.28
N TRP A 14 -19.43 4.37 6.44
CA TRP A 14 -18.64 4.34 7.68
C TRP A 14 -18.38 2.92 8.20
N VAL A 15 -19.31 1.99 8.01
CA VAL A 15 -19.10 0.57 8.34
C VAL A 15 -17.90 0.02 7.57
N ILE A 16 -17.83 0.28 6.26
CA ILE A 16 -16.67 -0.17 5.45
C ILE A 16 -15.37 0.48 5.94
N ILE A 17 -15.39 1.78 6.24
CA ILE A 17 -14.23 2.50 6.77
C ILE A 17 -13.74 1.85 8.07
N PHE A 18 -14.64 1.55 9.02
CA PHE A 18 -14.25 0.93 10.28
C PHE A 18 -13.74 -0.50 10.11
N ILE A 19 -14.34 -1.29 9.21
CA ILE A 19 -13.87 -2.65 8.91
C ILE A 19 -12.44 -2.62 8.37
N VAL A 20 -12.17 -1.77 7.37
CA VAL A 20 -10.84 -1.67 6.74
C VAL A 20 -9.84 -1.09 7.73
N ALA A 21 -10.14 0.05 8.35
CA ALA A 21 -9.22 0.72 9.27
C ALA A 21 -8.87 -0.18 10.47
N GLY A 22 -9.87 -0.80 11.09
CA GLY A 22 -9.66 -1.73 12.20
C GLY A 22 -8.81 -2.93 11.78
N SER A 23 -9.11 -3.53 10.63
CA SER A 23 -8.36 -4.68 10.12
C SER A 23 -6.89 -4.31 9.81
N MET A 24 -6.63 -3.20 9.13
CA MET A 24 -5.27 -2.77 8.81
C MET A 24 -4.44 -2.44 10.05
N ILE A 25 -5.06 -1.82 11.07
CA ILE A 25 -4.39 -1.56 12.34
C ILE A 25 -4.04 -2.88 13.06
N VAL A 26 -4.99 -3.81 13.14
CA VAL A 26 -4.78 -5.11 13.80
C VAL A 26 -3.72 -5.93 13.06
N TYR A 27 -3.82 -6.08 11.75
CA TYR A 27 -2.83 -6.82 10.96
C TYR A 27 -1.44 -6.18 11.04
N GLY A 28 -1.35 -4.86 10.92
CA GLY A 28 -0.08 -4.16 10.98
C GLY A 28 0.62 -4.29 12.33
N LEU A 29 -0.14 -4.23 13.44
CA LEU A 29 0.39 -4.46 14.79
C LEU A 29 0.72 -5.93 15.07
N ALA A 30 0.05 -6.87 14.39
CA ALA A 30 0.28 -8.30 14.57
C ALA A 30 1.54 -8.81 13.84
N LYS A 31 1.94 -8.19 12.72
CA LYS A 31 3.09 -8.64 11.90
C LYS A 31 4.40 -8.86 12.66
N PRO A 32 4.85 -7.97 13.56
CA PRO A 32 6.07 -8.19 14.34
C PRO A 32 5.98 -9.48 15.17
N LEU A 33 4.84 -9.71 15.83
CA LEU A 33 4.61 -10.89 16.66
C LEU A 33 4.43 -12.16 15.81
N GLN A 34 3.83 -12.03 14.63
CA GLN A 34 3.57 -13.13 13.71
C GLN A 34 4.86 -13.74 13.16
N PHE A 35 5.83 -12.90 12.78
CA PHE A 35 7.06 -13.35 12.13
C PHE A 35 8.23 -13.53 13.10
N GLN A 36 8.14 -13.06 14.35
CA GLN A 36 9.21 -13.23 15.35
C GLN A 36 9.41 -14.70 15.80
N ARG A 37 8.41 -15.57 15.63
CA ARG A 37 8.39 -16.96 16.13
C ARG A 37 8.20 -18.02 15.04
N PHE A 38 8.65 -17.77 13.81
CA PHE A 38 8.54 -18.80 12.78
C PHE A 38 9.65 -19.84 12.94
N ASP A 39 9.32 -20.96 13.60
CA ASP A 39 10.22 -22.10 13.85
C ASP A 39 10.62 -22.87 12.56
N GLY A 40 10.12 -22.45 11.38
CA GLY A 40 10.51 -23.00 10.08
C GLY A 40 11.83 -22.47 9.52
N ALA A 41 12.48 -21.50 10.20
CA ALA A 41 13.73 -20.92 9.75
C ALA A 41 14.91 -21.92 9.70
N ASP A 42 14.85 -22.97 10.52
CA ASP A 42 15.90 -23.99 10.62
C ASP A 42 15.71 -25.18 9.66
N ASN A 43 14.67 -25.16 8.81
CA ASN A 43 14.35 -26.28 7.92
C ASN A 43 14.96 -26.07 6.52
N PRO A 44 16.04 -26.78 6.12
CA PRO A 44 16.72 -26.55 4.84
C PRO A 44 15.92 -27.01 3.61
N ASN A 45 14.81 -27.74 3.81
CA ASN A 45 13.93 -28.23 2.73
C ASN A 45 12.69 -27.33 2.57
N LEU A 46 12.90 -26.08 2.15
CA LEU A 46 11.81 -25.16 1.81
C LEU A 46 11.26 -25.45 0.41
N SER A 47 10.52 -26.56 0.26
CA SER A 47 9.85 -26.89 -1.01
C SER A 47 8.50 -26.18 -1.21
N GLU A 48 7.94 -25.59 -0.15
CA GLU A 48 6.64 -24.90 -0.18
C GLU A 48 6.82 -23.37 -0.14
N GLY A 49 6.23 -22.67 -1.11
CA GLY A 49 6.38 -21.22 -1.30
C GLY A 49 6.05 -20.40 -0.05
N HIS A 50 4.98 -20.75 0.69
CA HIS A 50 4.60 -20.02 1.89
C HIS A 50 5.66 -20.08 2.99
N LYS A 51 6.33 -21.23 3.17
CA LYS A 51 7.41 -21.38 4.15
C LYS A 51 8.60 -20.50 3.76
N LEU A 52 8.92 -20.42 2.47
CA LEU A 52 10.03 -19.60 1.97
C LEU A 52 9.81 -18.11 2.28
N MET A 53 8.61 -17.60 2.01
CA MET A 53 8.27 -16.22 2.31
C MET A 53 8.24 -15.92 3.81
N TRP A 54 7.70 -16.83 4.62
CA TRP A 54 7.64 -16.64 6.07
C TRP A 54 9.03 -16.70 6.71
N THR A 55 9.90 -17.62 6.26
CA THR A 55 11.31 -17.66 6.68
C THR A 55 12.04 -16.37 6.29
N PHE A 56 11.81 -15.81 5.09
CA PHE A 56 12.38 -14.51 4.70
C PHE A 56 11.94 -13.38 5.64
N TYR A 57 10.65 -13.32 6.01
CA TYR A 57 10.13 -12.33 6.94
C TYR A 57 10.64 -12.50 8.37
N SER A 58 10.88 -13.74 8.79
CA SER A 58 11.44 -14.04 10.10
C SER A 58 12.93 -13.75 10.18
N TYR A 59 13.69 -13.99 9.11
CA TYR A 59 15.11 -13.63 9.04
C TYR A 59 15.33 -12.12 9.15
N SER A 60 14.51 -11.33 8.46
CA SER A 60 14.58 -9.86 8.50
C SER A 60 13.23 -9.25 8.85
N LEU A 61 12.94 -9.18 10.15
CA LEU A 61 11.71 -8.57 10.69
C LEU A 61 11.49 -7.11 10.27
N ALA A 62 12.53 -6.40 9.85
CA ALA A 62 12.41 -5.02 9.38
C ALA A 62 11.37 -4.88 8.25
N TYR A 63 11.34 -5.82 7.30
CA TYR A 63 10.43 -5.76 6.16
C TYR A 63 8.95 -5.87 6.56
N PRO A 64 8.49 -6.92 7.27
CA PRO A 64 7.10 -6.99 7.73
C PRO A 64 6.73 -5.89 8.73
N ILE A 65 7.68 -5.39 9.54
CA ILE A 65 7.46 -4.23 10.42
C ILE A 65 7.16 -2.98 9.60
N ILE A 66 7.95 -2.68 8.58
CA ILE A 66 7.74 -1.51 7.72
C ILE A 66 6.37 -1.59 7.03
N ILE A 67 6.00 -2.76 6.49
CA ILE A 67 4.67 -2.96 5.91
C ILE A 67 3.59 -2.71 6.98
N GLY A 68 3.75 -3.27 8.18
CA GLY A 68 2.79 -3.11 9.27
C GLY A 68 2.63 -1.65 9.72
N VAL A 69 3.70 -0.88 9.75
CA VAL A 69 3.65 0.57 10.04
C VAL A 69 2.81 1.30 8.99
N PHE A 70 3.01 0.99 7.70
CA PHE A 70 2.21 1.61 6.64
C PHE A 70 0.74 1.17 6.65
N GLU A 71 0.43 -0.06 7.05
CA GLU A 71 -0.95 -0.51 7.27
C GLU A 71 -1.63 0.27 8.40
N VAL A 72 -0.95 0.44 9.55
CA VAL A 72 -1.46 1.22 10.68
C VAL A 72 -1.65 2.68 10.28
N LEU A 73 -0.65 3.30 9.65
CA LEU A 73 -0.73 4.68 9.17
C LEU A 73 -1.87 4.87 8.16
N GLY A 74 -2.01 3.95 7.22
CA GLY A 74 -3.09 3.94 6.24
C GLY A 74 -4.46 3.81 6.89
N GLY A 75 -4.59 2.91 7.88
CA GLY A 75 -5.81 2.72 8.66
C GLY A 75 -6.22 3.97 9.45
N ILE A 76 -5.27 4.62 10.13
CA ILE A 76 -5.51 5.89 10.84
C ILE A 76 -5.93 6.99 9.86
N CYS A 77 -5.25 7.12 8.72
CA CYS A 77 -5.61 8.10 7.69
C CYS A 77 -7.03 7.87 7.13
N LEU A 78 -7.48 6.62 7.02
CA LEU A 78 -8.81 6.28 6.51
C LEU A 78 -9.94 6.84 7.40
N LEU A 79 -9.73 6.88 8.72
CA LEU A 79 -10.67 7.42 9.70
C LEU A 79 -10.83 8.95 9.57
N MET A 80 -9.77 9.64 9.18
CA MET A 80 -9.74 11.08 9.02
C MET A 80 -10.26 11.51 7.64
N ASN A 81 -11.40 12.19 7.57
CA ASN A 81 -12.01 12.64 6.32
C ASN A 81 -11.05 13.45 5.39
N ARG A 82 -10.11 14.18 5.99
CA ARG A 82 -9.11 15.00 5.27
C ARG A 82 -8.02 14.16 4.59
N THR A 83 -7.56 13.08 5.22
CA THR A 83 -6.46 12.24 4.71
C THR A 83 -6.94 10.90 4.15
N ARG A 84 -8.27 10.68 4.10
CA ARG A 84 -8.87 9.43 3.65
C ARG A 84 -8.40 8.95 2.27
N ILE A 85 -8.34 9.84 1.28
CA ILE A 85 -7.86 9.46 -0.07
C ILE A 85 -6.39 9.04 -0.03
N PHE A 86 -5.57 9.74 0.74
CA PHE A 86 -4.17 9.35 0.95
C PHE A 86 -4.08 7.97 1.61
N GLY A 87 -4.87 7.72 2.65
CA GLY A 87 -4.98 6.40 3.28
C GLY A 87 -5.40 5.30 2.30
N CYS A 88 -6.39 5.57 1.44
CA CYS A 88 -6.84 4.62 0.41
C CYS A 88 -5.72 4.28 -0.60
N ILE A 89 -4.98 5.28 -1.06
CA ILE A 89 -3.85 5.09 -2.00
C ILE A 89 -2.74 4.30 -1.32
N LEU A 90 -2.34 4.71 -0.11
CA LEU A 90 -1.28 4.05 0.65
C LEU A 90 -1.61 2.57 0.90
N LEU A 91 -2.81 2.29 1.40
CA LEU A 91 -3.26 0.92 1.65
C LEU A 91 -3.39 0.11 0.36
N THR A 92 -3.79 0.74 -0.76
CA THR A 92 -3.86 0.05 -2.05
C THR A 92 -2.46 -0.42 -2.50
N ILE A 93 -1.44 0.41 -2.33
CA ILE A 93 -0.05 0.04 -2.68
C ILE A 93 0.41 -1.14 -1.80
N ILE A 94 0.17 -1.05 -0.49
CA ILE A 94 0.58 -2.09 0.46
C ILE A 94 -0.18 -3.40 0.23
N LEU A 95 -1.50 -3.36 0.09
CA LEU A 95 -2.30 -4.55 -0.18
C LEU A 95 -1.99 -5.16 -1.54
N SER A 96 -1.70 -4.36 -2.56
CA SER A 96 -1.24 -4.89 -3.86
C SER A 96 0.05 -5.68 -3.72
N ASN A 97 1.01 -5.17 -2.93
CA ASN A 97 2.25 -5.88 -2.64
C ASN A 97 1.97 -7.22 -1.91
N ILE A 98 1.10 -7.22 -0.90
CA ILE A 98 0.71 -8.42 -0.15
C ILE A 98 -0.06 -9.42 -1.03
N ILE A 99 -0.96 -8.95 -1.90
CA ILE A 99 -1.73 -9.80 -2.82
C ILE A 99 -0.79 -10.50 -3.79
N ILE A 100 0.15 -9.76 -4.40
CA ILE A 100 1.13 -10.32 -5.33
C ILE A 100 1.97 -11.39 -4.61
N GLN A 101 2.47 -11.08 -3.41
CA GLN A 101 3.22 -12.03 -2.61
C GLN A 101 2.40 -13.27 -2.26
N ASN A 102 1.18 -13.10 -1.75
CA ASN A 102 0.32 -14.20 -1.37
C ASN A 102 -0.04 -15.09 -2.58
N TYR A 103 -0.18 -14.51 -3.76
CA TYR A 103 -0.41 -15.27 -4.99
C TYR A 103 0.83 -16.03 -5.45
N VAL A 104 2.01 -15.39 -5.45
CA VAL A 104 3.26 -16.00 -5.91
C VAL A 104 3.72 -17.13 -4.98
N TYR A 105 3.46 -17.02 -3.67
CA TYR A 105 3.90 -17.98 -2.67
C TYR A 105 2.77 -18.93 -2.19
N ASP A 106 1.64 -18.98 -2.90
CA ASP A 106 0.48 -19.85 -2.61
C ASP A 106 -0.01 -19.76 -1.15
N ILE A 107 -0.15 -18.54 -0.64
CA ILE A 107 -0.56 -18.27 0.74
C ILE A 107 -2.09 -18.16 0.82
N ILE A 108 -2.69 -18.92 1.75
CA ILE A 108 -4.14 -19.01 1.97
C ILE A 108 -4.80 -17.63 2.27
N ALA A 109 -4.03 -16.68 2.82
CA ALA A 109 -4.50 -15.34 3.20
C ALA A 109 -4.81 -14.40 2.00
N LEU A 110 -4.68 -14.87 0.75
CA LEU A 110 -4.97 -14.09 -0.46
C LEU A 110 -6.38 -13.49 -0.49
N ASN A 111 -7.40 -14.29 -0.14
CA ASN A 111 -8.80 -13.87 -0.23
C ASN A 111 -9.12 -12.68 0.69
N SER A 112 -8.56 -12.67 1.89
CA SER A 112 -8.74 -11.57 2.84
C SER A 112 -8.13 -10.27 2.31
N ALA A 113 -6.92 -10.34 1.74
CA ALA A 113 -6.27 -9.17 1.16
C ALA A 113 -7.06 -8.58 -0.02
N ILE A 114 -7.59 -9.44 -0.90
CA ILE A 114 -8.47 -9.02 -2.00
C ILE A 114 -9.77 -8.39 -1.47
N TYR A 115 -10.38 -8.98 -0.44
CA TYR A 115 -11.58 -8.42 0.19
C TYR A 115 -11.36 -6.98 0.68
N TYR A 116 -10.27 -6.73 1.43
CA TYR A 116 -9.96 -5.38 1.89
C TYR A 116 -9.64 -4.42 0.74
N GLN A 117 -8.96 -4.89 -0.31
CA GLN A 117 -8.68 -4.09 -1.49
C GLN A 117 -9.98 -3.65 -2.19
N VAL A 118 -10.95 -4.55 -2.32
CA VAL A 118 -12.27 -4.23 -2.88
C VAL A 118 -13.00 -3.20 -2.02
N LEU A 119 -12.97 -3.34 -0.69
CA LEU A 119 -13.57 -2.36 0.22
C LEU A 119 -12.95 -0.97 0.09
N ILE A 120 -11.62 -0.89 -0.07
CA ILE A 120 -10.91 0.38 -0.29
C ILE A 120 -11.32 1.02 -1.62
N LEU A 121 -11.48 0.22 -2.68
CA LEU A 121 -11.99 0.71 -3.97
C LEU A 121 -13.42 1.26 -3.83
N ILE A 122 -14.28 0.58 -3.05
CA ILE A 122 -15.63 1.08 -2.75
C ILE A 122 -15.56 2.44 -2.04
N ILE A 123 -14.69 2.60 -1.03
CA ILE A 123 -14.49 3.90 -0.35
C ILE A 123 -14.08 4.98 -1.35
N MET A 124 -13.14 4.68 -2.26
CA MET A 124 -12.73 5.63 -3.30
C MET A 124 -13.86 6.01 -4.27
N VAL A 125 -14.76 5.08 -4.57
CA VAL A 125 -15.97 5.36 -5.37
C VAL A 125 -16.93 6.28 -4.62
N PHE A 126 -17.12 6.09 -3.31
CA PHE A 126 -17.91 7.03 -2.49
C PHE A 126 -17.29 8.43 -2.48
N ASP A 127 -15.96 8.54 -2.40
CA ASP A 127 -15.23 9.81 -2.44
C ASP A 127 -14.83 10.27 -3.88
N TYR A 128 -15.50 9.78 -4.93
CA TYR A 128 -15.07 10.02 -6.33
C TYR A 128 -14.85 11.50 -6.66
N LYS A 129 -15.63 12.41 -6.07
CA LYS A 129 -15.48 13.86 -6.29
C LYS A 129 -14.11 14.35 -5.82
N LYS A 130 -13.66 13.90 -4.64
CA LYS A 130 -12.34 14.23 -4.09
C LYS A 130 -11.23 13.59 -4.92
N VAL A 131 -11.40 12.32 -5.29
CA VAL A 131 -10.46 11.59 -6.15
C VAL A 131 -10.27 12.32 -7.48
N LYS A 132 -11.37 12.70 -8.14
CA LYS A 132 -11.34 13.43 -9.42
C LYS A 132 -10.60 14.76 -9.31
N VAL A 133 -10.84 15.54 -8.25
CA VAL A 133 -10.14 16.81 -8.02
C VAL A 133 -8.64 16.59 -7.85
N ILE A 134 -8.24 15.62 -7.01
CA ILE A 134 -6.84 15.29 -6.77
C ILE A 134 -6.16 14.87 -8.07
N ILE A 135 -6.75 13.94 -8.82
CA ILE A 135 -6.23 13.48 -10.12
C ILE A 135 -6.14 14.66 -11.10
N SER A 136 -7.18 15.47 -11.23
CA SER A 136 -7.15 16.62 -12.14
C SER A 136 -6.05 17.62 -11.80
N ASN A 137 -5.77 17.83 -10.51
CA ASN A 137 -4.71 18.72 -10.05
C ASN A 137 -3.33 18.11 -10.28
N LEU A 138 -3.16 16.80 -10.10
CA LEU A 138 -1.91 16.09 -10.36
C LEU A 138 -1.51 16.13 -11.85
N PHE A 139 -2.50 16.01 -12.75
CA PHE A 139 -2.29 16.06 -14.19
C PHE A 139 -2.47 17.46 -14.80
N LYS A 140 -2.72 18.49 -13.98
CA LYS A 140 -2.80 19.87 -14.46
C LYS A 140 -1.40 20.32 -14.88
N SER A 141 -1.14 20.31 -16.18
CA SER A 141 0.09 20.87 -16.73
C SER A 141 0.01 22.40 -16.67
N GLU A 142 0.86 23.01 -15.86
CA GLU A 142 1.12 24.44 -16.00
C GLU A 142 1.93 24.67 -17.28
N LYS A 143 1.57 25.73 -18.03
CA LYS A 143 2.25 26.14 -19.26
C LYS A 143 3.68 26.55 -18.90
N ASN A 144 4.58 25.59 -18.99
CA ASN A 144 5.96 25.76 -18.55
C ASN A 144 6.83 26.05 -19.78
N ASN A 145 7.49 27.21 -19.79
CA ASN A 145 8.44 27.62 -20.83
C ASN A 145 9.77 26.87 -20.64
N ARG A 146 9.71 25.53 -20.72
CA ARG A 146 10.85 24.67 -20.46
C ARG A 146 11.88 24.84 -21.57
N ASN A 147 13.09 25.25 -21.21
CA ASN A 147 14.20 25.30 -22.15
C ASN A 147 14.73 23.88 -22.39
N ILE A 148 14.22 23.22 -23.43
CA ILE A 148 14.53 21.81 -23.77
C ILE A 148 16.04 21.59 -23.93
N VAL A 149 16.78 22.59 -24.43
CA VAL A 149 18.24 22.51 -24.58
C VAL A 149 18.93 22.31 -23.23
N LEU A 150 18.52 23.03 -22.19
CA LEU A 150 19.06 22.86 -20.84
C LEU A 150 18.71 21.50 -20.25
N ILE A 151 17.52 20.96 -20.55
CA ILE A 151 17.12 19.62 -20.10
C ILE A 151 17.99 18.55 -20.76
N ILE A 152 18.25 18.66 -22.06
CA ILE A 152 19.12 17.73 -22.79
C ILE A 152 20.56 17.83 -22.27
N LEU A 153 21.08 19.05 -22.05
CA LEU A 153 22.40 19.25 -21.47
C LEU A 153 22.50 18.62 -20.07
N ALA A 154 21.52 18.87 -19.19
CA ALA A 154 21.46 18.28 -17.86
C ALA A 154 21.40 16.74 -17.91
N PHE A 155 20.66 16.17 -18.86
CA PHE A 155 20.60 14.73 -19.07
C PHE A 155 21.95 14.13 -19.50
N LEU A 156 22.67 14.79 -20.43
CA LEU A 156 24.01 14.36 -20.85
C LEU A 156 25.03 14.44 -19.71
N ILE A 157 24.99 15.52 -18.92
CA ILE A 157 25.82 15.66 -17.72
C ILE A 157 25.51 14.53 -16.72
N ALA A 158 24.23 14.24 -16.47
CA ALA A 158 23.83 13.16 -15.57
C ALA A 158 24.34 11.78 -16.04
N ILE A 159 24.32 11.51 -17.35
CA ILE A 159 24.90 10.28 -17.93
C ILE A 159 26.41 10.22 -17.69
N LEU A 160 27.13 11.32 -17.93
CA LEU A 160 28.58 11.40 -17.68
C LEU A 160 28.92 11.12 -16.22
N PHE A 161 28.22 11.78 -15.28
CA PHE A 161 28.40 11.53 -13.84
C PHE A 161 28.16 10.07 -13.48
N LYS A 162 27.07 9.47 -13.99
CA LYS A 162 26.76 8.06 -13.76
C LYS A 162 27.85 7.12 -14.31
N PHE A 163 28.43 7.45 -15.46
CA PHE A 163 29.54 6.68 -16.03
C PHE A 163 30.80 6.70 -15.15
N PHE A 164 31.11 7.84 -14.51
CA PHE A 164 32.22 7.95 -13.57
C PHE A 164 31.95 7.25 -12.23
N GLU A 165 30.72 7.34 -11.70
CA GLU A 165 30.31 6.57 -10.50
C GLU A 165 30.58 5.08 -10.69
N THR A 166 30.28 4.55 -11.87
CA THR A 166 30.47 3.11 -12.20
C THR A 166 31.94 2.71 -12.35
N LYS A 167 32.88 3.66 -12.41
CA LYS A 167 34.33 3.40 -12.52
C LYS A 167 35.12 3.66 -11.23
N ILE A 168 34.52 4.33 -10.26
CA ILE A 168 35.13 4.69 -8.97
C ILE A 168 34.77 3.67 -7.88
N LEU A 169 33.67 2.92 -8.07
CA LEU A 169 33.32 1.70 -7.32
C LEU A 169 33.96 0.46 -7.94
#